data_AF-A0A9D1CB74-F1
#
_entry.id   AF-A0A9D1CB74-F1
#
_cell.length_a   1.000
_cell.length_b   1.000
_cell.length_c   1.000
_cell.angle_alpha   90.00
_cell.angle_beta   90.00
_cell.angle_gamma   90.00
#
_symmetry.space_group_name_H-M   'P 1'
#
loop_
_entity.id
_entity.type
_entity.pdbx_description
1 polymer ?
#
loop_
_entity_poly.entity_id
_entity_poly.type
_entity_poly.pdbx_seq_one_letter_code
_entity_poly.pdbx_strand_id
1 'polypeptide(L)' 'MFNLRHKINRLKIKLGYRLGLSKAIGMPMTIVVDPTNHCQLECPLCPTGRGDTSVAYGLLKLDKYKKVMDVFGKWAQ' A
#
# COMPACT_ATOMS: atom_id res chain seq x y z
N MET A 1 22.40 1.88 -9.23
CA MET A 1 22.08 2.93 -8.22
C MET A 1 20.83 2.65 -7.37
N PHE A 2 20.04 1.60 -7.61
CA PHE A 2 18.88 1.25 -6.76
C PHE A 2 19.24 1.04 -5.28
N ASN A 3 20.35 0.36 -5.00
CA ASN A 3 20.75 -0.01 -3.64
C ASN A 3 20.94 1.18 -2.67
N LEU A 4 21.40 2.34 -3.13
CA LEU A 4 21.66 3.46 -2.22
C LEU A 4 20.36 4.10 -1.71
N ARG A 5 19.40 4.34 -2.61
CA ARG A 5 18.08 4.89 -2.24
C ARG A 5 17.36 3.98 -1.24
N HIS A 6 17.35 2.67 -1.50
CA HIS A 6 16.72 1.68 -0.63
C HIS A 6 17.39 1.61 0.76
N LYS A 7 18.73 1.62 0.82
CA LYS A 7 19.48 1.68 2.08
C LYS A 7 19.18 2.94 2.88
N ILE A 8 19.17 4.12 2.23
CA ILE A 8 18.81 5.39 2.88
C ILE A 8 17.37 5.33 3.40
N ASN A 9 16.44 4.81 2.60
CA ASN A 9 15.04 4.68 3.01
C ASN A 9 14.89 3.77 4.24
N ARG A 10 15.57 2.62 4.25
CA ARG A 10 15.59 1.70 5.40
C ARG A 10 16.18 2.33 6.64
N LEU A 11 17.22 3.17 6.50
CA LEU A 11 17.79 3.91 7.62
C LEU A 11 16.79 4.93 8.18
N LYS A 12 16.11 5.70 7.32
CA LYS A 12 15.06 6.64 7.73
C LYS A 12 13.93 5.95 8.49
N ILE A 13 13.45 4.81 8.01
CA ILE A 13 12.40 4.02 8.67
C ILE A 13 12.85 3.59 10.07
N LYS A 14 14.06 3.01 10.19
CA LYS A 14 14.61 2.55 11.47
C LYS A 14 14.82 3.70 12.45
N LEU A 15 15.33 4.83 12.00
CA LEU A 15 15.53 6.01 12.83
C LEU A 15 14.21 6.61 13.29
N GLY A 16 13.23 6.77 12.39
CA GLY A 16 11.91 7.30 12.73
C GLY A 16 11.19 6.44 13.77
N TYR A 17 11.27 5.12 13.63
CA TYR A 17 10.74 4.18 14.63
C TYR A 17 11.45 4.30 15.97
N ARG A 18 12.80 4.30 15.98
CA ARG A 18 13.60 4.39 17.22
C ARG A 18 13.41 5.71 17.96
N LEU A 19 13.21 6.81 17.24
CA LEU A 19 12.98 8.14 17.80
C LEU A 19 11.51 8.37 18.18
N GLY A 20 10.62 7.39 17.96
CA GLY A 20 9.20 7.50 18.30
C GLY A 20 8.48 8.62 17.55
N LEU A 21 8.87 8.91 16.30
CA LEU A 21 8.26 9.99 15.54
C LEU A 21 6.79 9.67 15.23
N SER A 22 5.91 10.66 15.44
CA SER A 22 4.47 10.54 15.11
C SER A 22 4.19 10.51 13.61
N LYS A 23 5.17 10.87 12.76
CA LYS A 23 5.06 10.89 11.31
C LYS A 23 6.13 10.00 10.67
N ALA A 24 5.71 9.22 9.67
CA ALA A 24 6.63 8.43 8.87
C ALA A 24 7.51 9.32 7.98
N ILE A 25 8.83 9.19 8.13
CA ILE A 25 9.83 9.94 7.35
C ILE A 25 10.44 9.12 6.20
N GLY A 26 10.09 7.84 6.11
CA GLY A 26 10.49 6.93 5.05
C GLY A 26 9.33 6.57 4.13
N MET A 27 9.66 6.02 2.97
CA MET A 27 8.72 5.50 1.97
C MET A 27 8.48 4.00 2.18
N PRO A 28 7.35 3.43 1.72
CA PRO A 28 7.07 2.01 1.90
C PRO A 28 8.11 1.13 1.22
N MET A 29 8.51 0.04 1.88
CA MET A 29 9.40 -0.99 1.32
C MET A 29 8.63 -2.04 0.52
N THR A 30 7.36 -2.27 0.85
CA THR A 30 6.50 -3.23 0.19
C THR A 30 5.16 -2.56 -0.08
N ILE A 31 4.58 -2.84 -1.24
CA ILE A 31 3.30 -2.30 -1.66
C ILE A 31 2.47 -3.48 -2.15
N VAL A 32 1.26 -3.59 -1.63
CA VAL A 32 0.24 -4.53 -2.12
C VAL A 32 -0.88 -3.69 -2.70
N VAL A 33 -1.30 -4.02 -3.92
CA VAL A 33 -2.38 -3.32 -4.61
C VAL A 33 -3.41 -4.34 -5.03
N ASP A 34 -4.59 -4.28 -4.42
CA ASP A 34 -5.73 -5.06 -4.85
C ASP A 34 -6.44 -4.33 -5.98
N PRO A 35 -6.51 -4.93 -7.20
CA PRO A 35 -7.11 -4.26 -8.34
C PRO A 35 -8.64 -4.20 -8.24
N THR A 36 -9.25 -5.01 -7.38
CA THR A 36 -10.70 -5.06 -7.17
C THR A 36 -11.01 -5.50 -5.76
N ASN A 37 -12.14 -5.04 -5.22
CA ASN A 37 -12.72 -5.55 -3.98
C ASN A 37 -13.87 -6.54 -4.22
N HIS A 38 -14.13 -6.93 -5.47
CA HIS A 38 -15.08 -7.99 -5.79
C HIS A 38 -14.49 -9.35 -5.40
N CYS A 39 -15.20 -10.07 -4.54
CA CYS A 39 -14.84 -11.41 -4.11
C CYS A 39 -16.12 -12.26 -4.04
N GLN A 40 -16.07 -13.48 -4.57
CA GLN A 40 -17.18 -14.44 -4.53
C GLN A 40 -17.27 -15.18 -3.18
N LEU A 41 -16.34 -14.94 -2.26
CA LEU A 41 -16.37 -15.54 -0.93
C LEU A 41 -17.25 -14.71 0.02
N GLU A 42 -18.09 -15.40 0.79
CA GLU A 42 -19.02 -14.80 1.75
C GLU A 42 -18.44 -14.84 3.17
N CYS A 43 -17.21 -14.32 3.34
CA CYS A 43 -16.52 -14.38 4.62
C CYS A 43 -17.31 -13.62 5.71
N PRO A 44 -17.63 -14.26 6.86
CA PRO A 44 -18.55 -13.72 7.87
C PRO A 44 -17.98 -12.54 8.65
N LEU A 45 -16.75 -12.09 8.36
CA LEU A 45 -16.10 -10.92 8.95
C LEU A 45 -15.86 -9.79 7.94
N CYS A 46 -16.04 -10.05 6.65
CA CYS A 46 -15.77 -9.08 5.59
C CYS A 46 -17.03 -8.26 5.28
N PRO A 47 -16.97 -6.91 5.19
CA PRO A 47 -18.13 -6.12 4.79
C PRO A 47 -18.64 -6.51 3.40
N THR A 48 -17.74 -6.74 2.43
CA THR A 48 -18.17 -7.20 1.09
C THR A 48 -18.77 -8.60 1.12
N GLY A 49 -18.24 -9.50 1.95
CA GLY A 49 -18.77 -10.87 2.11
C GLY A 49 -20.13 -10.92 2.80
N ARG A 50 -20.46 -9.92 3.61
CA ARG A 50 -21.79 -9.76 4.23
C ARG A 50 -22.79 -8.97 3.39
N GLY A 51 -22.40 -8.49 2.20
CA GLY A 51 -23.24 -7.63 1.37
C GLY A 51 -23.47 -6.22 1.97
N ASP A 52 -22.52 -5.72 2.75
CA ASP A 52 -22.59 -4.39 3.36
C ASP A 52 -22.54 -3.29 2.28
N THR A 53 -23.61 -2.51 2.18
CA THR A 53 -23.77 -1.43 1.20
C THR A 53 -22.96 -0.17 1.51
N SER A 54 -22.36 -0.08 2.71
CA SER A 54 -21.47 1.04 3.06
C SER A 54 -20.14 1.02 2.30
N VAL A 55 -19.76 -0.12 1.71
CA VAL A 55 -18.53 -0.29 0.93
C VAL A 55 -18.86 -0.30 -0.56
N ALA A 56 -18.41 0.74 -1.28
CA ALA A 56 -18.55 0.79 -2.72
C ALA A 56 -17.67 -0.26 -3.41
N TYR A 57 -18.26 -1.07 -4.27
CA TYR A 57 -17.53 -1.98 -5.14
C TYR A 57 -16.80 -1.21 -6.24
N GLY A 58 -15.58 -1.64 -6.56
CA GLY A 58 -14.71 -0.92 -7.47
C GLY A 58 -13.71 -1.80 -8.17
N LEU A 59 -13.39 -1.40 -9.39
CA LEU A 59 -12.28 -1.91 -10.18
C LEU A 59 -11.28 -0.76 -10.40
N LEU A 60 -10.04 -1.00 -10.03
CA LEU A 60 -8.95 -0.04 -10.19
C LEU A 60 -8.64 0.13 -11.68
N LYS A 61 -8.89 1.33 -12.21
CA LYS A 61 -8.51 1.67 -13.59
C LYS A 61 -6.99 1.62 -13.75
N LEU A 62 -6.54 1.12 -14.90
CA LEU A 62 -5.11 0.97 -15.23
C LEU A 62 -4.32 2.28 -15.08
N ASP A 63 -4.89 3.42 -15.49
CA ASP A 63 -4.20 4.71 -15.37
C ASP A 63 -3.98 5.12 -13.91
N LYS A 64 -4.92 4.78 -13.02
CA LYS A 64 -4.74 5.01 -11.58
C LYS A 64 -3.66 4.08 -11.02
N TYR A 65 -3.67 2.81 -11.43
CA TYR A 65 -2.63 1.86 -11.06
C TYR A 65 -1.22 2.37 -11.45
N LYS A 66 -1.06 2.82 -12.70
CA LYS A 66 0.22 3.40 -13.19
C LYS A 66 0.69 4.56 -12.32
N LYS A 67 -0.21 5.49 -11.98
CA LYS A 67 0.10 6.61 -11.06
C LYS A 67 0.62 6.14 -9.70
N VAL A 68 0.03 5.08 -9.13
CA VAL A 68 0.51 4.50 -7.86
C VAL A 68 1.92 3.94 -8.03
N MET A 69 2.17 3.19 -9.12
CA MET A 69 3.48 2.62 -9.40
C MET A 69 4.56 3.67 -9.70
N ASP A 70 4.24 4.75 -10.39
CA ASP A 70 5.18 5.84 -10.69
C ASP A 70 5.68 6.52 -9.40
N VAL A 71 4.81 6.63 -8.40
CA VAL A 71 5.14 7.23 -7.10
C VAL A 71 5.89 6.24 -6.21
N PHE A 72 5.32 5.05 -6.01
CA PHE A 72 5.74 4.14 -4.97
C PHE A 72 6.63 2.99 -5.47
N GLY A 73 6.48 2.55 -6.73
CA GLY A 73 7.22 1.42 -7.29
C GLY A 73 8.74 1.58 -7.23
N LYS A 74 9.24 2.82 -7.27
CA LYS A 74 10.66 3.11 -7.08
C LYS A 74 11.18 2.86 -5.65
N TRP A 75 10.31 2.72 -4.66
CA TRP A 75 10.69 2.49 -3.26
C TRP A 75 10.55 1.03 -2.83
N ALA A 76 9.72 0.26 -3.55
CA ALA A 76 9.55 -1.17 -3.37
C ALA A 76 10.89 -1.90 -3.45
N GLN A 77 11.09 -2.87 -2.55
CA GLN A 77 12.33 -3.62 -2.33
C GLN A 77 12.06 -5.11 -2.29
#